data_AF-A0A0C2UYG5-F1
#
_entry.id   AF-A0A0C2UYG5-F1
#
_cell.length_a   1.000
_cell.length_b   1.000
_cell.length_c   1.000
_cell.angle_alpha   90.00
_cell.angle_beta   90.00
_cell.angle_gamma   90.00
#
_symmetry.space_group_name_H-M   'P 1'
#
loop_
_entity.id
_entity.type
_entity.pdbx_description
1 polymer ?
#
loop_
_entity_poly.entity_id
_entity_poly.type
_entity_poly.pdbx_seq_one_letter_code
_entity_poly.pdbx_strand_id
1 'polypeptide(L)'
;MNGFKLAFELHLMMEVTQLYGYLRATTLEDSDNRTLVNEMQEQMNPITKKIIKLIHLYGDKKSYQKNVDKLLDDLGAVGIILTQRLNTKEEKLYPLYEEV
;
A
#
# COMPACT_ATOMS: atom_id res chain seq x y z
N MET A 1 11.96 -12.91 1.14
CA MET A 1 10.68 -12.52 1.76
C MET A 1 10.86 -11.54 2.92
N ASN A 2 11.79 -11.76 3.85
CA ASN A 2 11.99 -10.85 5.01
C ASN A 2 12.29 -9.39 4.64
N GLY A 3 13.16 -9.15 3.65
CA GLY A 3 13.45 -7.78 3.19
C GLY A 3 12.22 -7.07 2.61
N PHE A 4 11.41 -7.78 1.83
CA PHE A 4 10.15 -7.26 1.28
C PHE A 4 9.14 -6.93 2.39
N LYS A 5 8.99 -7.83 3.38
CA LYS A 5 8.14 -7.59 4.56
C LYS A 5 8.53 -6.29 5.26
N LEU A 6 9.82 -6.14 5.59
CA LEU A 6 10.32 -4.97 6.31
C LEU A 6 10.09 -3.68 5.51
N ALA A 7 10.41 -3.69 4.21
CA ALA A 7 10.18 -2.54 3.34
C ALA A 7 8.70 -2.13 3.28
N PHE A 8 7.80 -3.11 3.20
CA PHE A 8 6.36 -2.85 3.18
C PHE A 8 5.82 -2.33 4.52
N GLU A 9 6.31 -2.86 5.65
CA GLU A 9 5.96 -2.38 6.99
C GLU A 9 6.43 -0.93 7.20
N LEU A 10 7.66 -0.60 6.78
CA LEU A 10 8.18 0.77 6.83
C LEU A 10 7.37 1.72 5.94
N HIS A 11 7.02 1.28 4.73
CA HIS A 11 6.15 2.02 3.81
C HIS A 11 4.80 2.34 4.46
N LEU A 12 4.11 1.35 5.03
CA LEU A 12 2.85 1.56 5.72
C LEU A 12 2.97 2.52 6.90
N MET A 13 4.03 2.37 7.70
CA MET A 13 4.27 3.24 8.86
C MET A 13 4.44 4.69 8.41
N MET A 14 5.28 4.94 7.41
CA MET A 14 5.49 6.27 6.84
C MET A 14 4.19 6.88 6.32
N GLU A 15 3.40 6.11 5.57
CA GLU A 15 2.16 6.64 5.01
C GLU A 15 1.10 6.96 6.07
N VAL A 16 0.88 6.05 7.01
CA VAL A 16 -0.16 6.22 8.04
C VAL A 16 0.18 7.37 8.98
N THR A 17 1.45 7.47 9.40
CA THR A 17 1.86 8.43 10.44
C THR A 17 2.20 9.80 9.87
N GLN A 18 2.81 9.88 8.69
CA GLN A 18 3.30 11.14 8.12
C GLN A 18 2.40 11.65 7.00
N LEU A 19 2.25 10.88 5.91
CA LEU A 19 1.51 11.30 4.70
C LEU A 19 0.04 11.60 5.01
N TYR A 20 -0.71 10.62 5.50
CA TYR A 20 -2.14 10.76 5.79
C TYR A 20 -2.42 11.64 7.02
N GLY A 21 -1.45 11.77 7.94
CA GLY A 21 -1.54 12.70 9.05
C GLY A 21 -1.45 14.15 8.57
N TYR A 22 -0.45 14.44 7.75
CA TYR A 22 -0.24 15.74 7.14
C TYR A 22 -1.41 16.17 6.26
N LEU A 23 -1.81 15.34 5.30
CA LEU A 23 -2.90 15.67 4.37
C LEU A 23 -4.21 15.96 5.09
N ARG A 24 -4.55 15.19 6.14
CA ARG A 24 -5.74 15.49 6.93
C ARG A 24 -5.67 16.82 7.65
N ALA A 25 -4.49 17.23 8.10
CA ALA A 25 -4.31 18.52 8.78
C ALA A 25 -4.38 19.69 7.79
N THR A 26 -3.93 19.52 6.55
CA THR A 26 -3.95 20.57 5.53
C THR A 26 -5.28 20.69 4.81
N THR A 27 -6.03 19.59 4.64
CA THR A 27 -7.34 19.58 3.95
C THR A 27 -8.53 19.80 4.91
N LEU A 28 -8.35 20.42 6.08
CA LEU A 28 -9.40 20.52 7.09
C LEU A 28 -10.61 21.36 6.64
N GLU A 29 -10.35 22.37 5.81
CA GLU A 29 -11.35 23.34 5.34
C GLU A 29 -12.11 22.86 4.09
N ASP A 30 -11.55 21.89 3.35
CA ASP A 30 -12.15 21.30 2.15
C ASP A 30 -12.72 19.91 2.45
N SER A 31 -14.05 19.79 2.43
CA SER A 31 -14.76 18.54 2.72
C SER A 31 -14.50 17.43 1.71
N ASP A 32 -14.26 17.78 0.46
CA ASP A 32 -14.13 16.84 -0.65
C ASP A 32 -12.72 16.25 -0.63
N ASN A 33 -11.70 17.10 -0.44
CA ASN A 33 -10.32 16.66 -0.24
C ASN A 33 -10.17 15.78 1.00
N ARG A 34 -10.83 16.12 2.11
CA ARG A 34 -10.84 15.27 3.31
C ARG A 34 -11.48 13.90 3.06
N THR A 35 -12.57 13.86 2.30
CA THR A 35 -13.24 12.61 1.93
C THR A 35 -12.32 11.74 1.07
N LEU A 36 -11.71 12.32 0.04
CA LEU A 36 -10.74 11.65 -0.82
C LEU A 36 -9.57 11.06 -0.02
N VAL A 37 -8.96 11.83 0.88
CA VAL A 37 -7.84 11.38 1.71
C VAL A 37 -8.21 10.17 2.57
N ASN A 38 -9.41 10.17 3.17
CA ASN A 38 -9.89 9.05 3.98
C ASN A 38 -10.17 7.80 3.13
N GLU A 39 -10.87 7.94 2.00
CA GLU A 39 -11.13 6.84 1.07
C GLU A 39 -9.82 6.23 0.55
N MET A 40 -8.85 7.08 0.19
CA MET A 40 -7.54 6.62 -0.25
C MET A 40 -6.77 5.89 0.85
N GLN A 41 -6.92 6.27 2.12
CA GLN A 41 -6.33 5.50 3.21
C GLN A 41 -7.02 4.14 3.38
N GLU A 42 -8.35 4.10 3.34
CA GLU A 42 -9.13 2.86 3.50
C GLU A 42 -8.83 1.83 2.41
N GLN A 43 -8.59 2.28 1.17
CA GLN A 43 -8.16 1.43 0.06
C GLN A 43 -6.85 0.68 0.33
N MET A 44 -6.03 1.11 1.29
CA MET A 44 -4.80 0.40 1.66
C MET A 44 -5.07 -0.91 2.41
N ASN A 45 -6.20 -1.02 3.13
CA ASN A 45 -6.54 -2.18 3.94
C ASN A 45 -6.56 -3.51 3.16
N PRO A 46 -7.28 -3.64 2.03
CA PRO A 46 -7.27 -4.88 1.25
C PRO A 46 -5.89 -5.20 0.67
N ILE A 47 -5.09 -4.19 0.30
CA ILE A 47 -3.72 -4.36 -0.22
C ILE A 47 -2.82 -4.96 0.87
N THR A 48 -2.86 -4.38 2.07
CA THR A 48 -2.12 -4.86 3.24
C THR A 48 -2.45 -6.30 3.57
N LYS A 49 -3.74 -6.67 3.58
CA LYS A 49 -4.18 -8.06 3.82
C LYS A 49 -3.59 -9.02 2.78
N LYS A 50 -3.59 -8.65 1.50
CA LYS A 50 -3.08 -9.50 0.42
C LYS A 50 -1.56 -9.69 0.52
N ILE A 51 -0.82 -8.64 0.89
CA ILE A 51 0.64 -8.69 1.07
C ILE A 51 1.03 -9.50 2.30
N ILE A 52 0.33 -9.32 3.44
CA ILE A 52 0.56 -10.14 4.64
C ILE A 52 0.30 -11.62 4.33
N LYS A 53 -0.76 -11.93 3.58
CA LYS A 53 -1.06 -13.31 3.17
C LYS A 53 0.07 -13.90 2.30
N LEU A 54 0.59 -13.16 1.33
CA LEU A 54 1.75 -13.59 0.52
C LEU A 54 2.96 -13.89 1.41
N ILE A 55 3.31 -12.97 2.31
CA ILE A 55 4.44 -13.11 3.23
C ILE A 55 4.25 -14.33 4.13
N HIS A 56 3.03 -14.58 4.61
CA HIS A 56 2.73 -15.74 5.45
C HIS A 56 2.86 -17.06 4.67
N LEU A 57 2.33 -17.12 3.45
CA LEU A 57 2.36 -18.33 2.61
C LEU A 57 3.78 -18.70 2.17
N TYR A 58 4.62 -17.70 1.89
CA TYR A 58 5.93 -17.89 1.25
C TYR A 58 7.11 -17.39 2.10
N GLY A 59 6.88 -17.14 3.38
CA GLY A 59 7.91 -16.71 4.34
C GLY A 59 8.93 -17.80 4.66
N ASP A 60 8.51 -19.06 4.61
CA ASP A 60 9.38 -20.22 4.80
C ASP A 60 9.92 -20.76 3.46
N LYS A 61 11.19 -21.17 3.47
CA LYS A 61 11.90 -21.69 2.29
C LYS A 61 11.27 -22.97 1.75
N LYS A 62 10.82 -23.88 2.64
CA LYS A 62 10.19 -25.13 2.19
C LYS A 62 8.83 -24.88 1.55
N SER A 63 8.11 -23.84 1.99
CA SER A 63 6.79 -23.50 1.44
C SER A 63 6.84 -23.00 0.00
N TYR A 64 7.77 -22.09 -0.33
CA TYR A 64 7.85 -21.59 -1.71
C TYR A 64 8.52 -22.57 -2.67
N GLN A 65 9.48 -23.39 -2.23
CA GLN A 65 10.13 -24.37 -3.11
C GLN A 65 9.15 -25.43 -3.63
N LYS A 66 8.07 -25.70 -2.90
CA LYS A 66 7.02 -26.65 -3.31
C LYS A 66 5.99 -26.06 -4.27
N ASN A 67 5.91 -24.73 -4.38
CA ASN A 67 4.84 -24.03 -5.09
C ASN A 67 5.39 -22.80 -5.84
N VAL A 68 6.48 -22.98 -6.60
CA VAL A 68 7.17 -21.86 -7.27
C VAL A 68 6.25 -21.14 -8.25
N ASP A 69 5.49 -21.87 -9.06
CA ASP A 69 4.59 -21.27 -10.06
C ASP A 69 3.51 -20.41 -9.38
N LYS A 70 2.89 -20.94 -8.32
CA LYS A 70 1.89 -20.20 -7.54
C LYS A 70 2.50 -18.97 -6.84
N LEU A 71 3.73 -19.07 -6.36
CA LEU A 71 4.44 -17.91 -5.82
C LEU A 71 4.61 -16.83 -6.89
N LEU A 72 5.02 -17.21 -8.11
CA LEU A 72 5.20 -16.25 -9.21
C LEU A 72 3.86 -15.58 -9.58
N ASP A 73 2.77 -16.34 -9.63
CA ASP A 73 1.42 -15.80 -9.87
C ASP A 73 1.00 -14.82 -8.77
N ASP A 74 1.16 -15.21 -7.50
CA ASP A 74 0.78 -14.37 -6.37
C ASP A 74 1.66 -13.10 -6.30
N LEU A 75 2.95 -13.20 -6.62
CA LEU A 75 3.86 -12.04 -6.74
C LEU A 75 3.44 -11.11 -7.87
N GLY A 76 3.07 -11.65 -9.04
CA GLY A 76 2.55 -10.87 -10.16
C GLY A 76 1.28 -10.12 -9.78
N ALA A 77 0.35 -10.79 -9.10
CA ALA A 77 -0.88 -10.16 -8.61
C ALA A 77 -0.63 -9.07 -7.57
N VAL A 78 0.37 -9.25 -6.68
CA VAL A 78 0.79 -8.20 -5.73
C VAL A 78 1.43 -7.03 -6.45
N GLY A 79 2.29 -7.29 -7.44
CA GLY A 79 2.92 -6.26 -8.27
C GLY A 79 1.90 -5.36 -8.95
N ILE A 80 0.90 -5.95 -9.62
CA ILE A 80 -0.18 -5.19 -10.28
C ILE A 80 -0.89 -4.26 -9.29
N ILE A 81 -1.24 -4.76 -8.10
CA ILE A 81 -1.97 -3.98 -7.09
C ILE A 81 -1.10 -2.84 -6.54
N LEU A 82 0.19 -3.09 -6.30
CA LEU A 82 1.11 -2.06 -5.83
C LEU A 82 1.34 -0.97 -6.90
N THR A 83 1.44 -1.35 -8.17
CA THR A 83 1.53 -0.39 -9.29
C THR A 83 0.26 0.45 -9.41
N GLN A 84 -0.92 -0.19 -9.38
CA GLN A 84 -2.19 0.55 -9.39
C GLN A 84 -2.27 1.53 -8.22
N ARG A 85 -1.81 1.11 -7.04
CA ARG A 85 -1.76 1.94 -5.85
C ARG A 85 -0.84 3.15 -6.00
N LEU A 86 0.34 2.97 -6.60
CA LEU A 86 1.27 4.05 -6.88
C LEU A 86 0.67 5.05 -7.86
N ASN A 87 0.16 4.59 -9.01
CA ASN A 87 -0.45 5.45 -10.01
C ASN A 87 -1.63 6.25 -9.43
N THR A 88 -2.47 5.61 -8.61
CA THR A 88 -3.60 6.30 -7.96
C THR A 88 -3.12 7.41 -7.01
N LYS A 89 -1.99 7.21 -6.31
CA LYS A 89 -1.42 8.25 -5.45
C LYS A 89 -0.85 9.40 -6.26
N GLU A 90 -0.12 9.09 -7.33
CA GLU A 90 0.43 10.09 -8.23
C GLU A 90 -0.66 10.94 -8.89
N GLU A 91 -1.76 10.31 -9.31
CA GLU A 91 -2.85 10.99 -10.00
C GLU A 91 -3.78 11.79 -9.06
N LYS A 92 -3.97 11.33 -7.82
CA LYS A 92 -5.04 11.85 -6.94
C LYS A 92 -4.55 12.41 -5.61
N LEU A 93 -3.53 11.82 -5.01
CA LEU A 93 -3.09 12.17 -3.66
C LEU A 93 -1.98 13.20 -3.67
N TYR A 94 -0.99 13.04 -4.55
CA TYR A 94 0.16 13.94 -4.63
C TYR A 94 -0.18 15.34 -5.14
N PRO A 95 -1.17 15.55 -6.04
CA PRO A 95 -1.60 16.90 -6.39
C PRO A 95 -2.10 17.72 -5.19
N LEU A 96 -2.67 17.07 -4.17
CA LEU A 96 -3.08 17.73 -2.92
C LEU A 96 -1.90 18.30 -2.11
N TYR A 97 -0.66 17.94 -2.45
CA TYR A 97 0.53 18.59 -1.90
C TYR A 97 0.91 19.87 -2.65
N GLU A 98 0.65 19.92 -3.96
CA GLU A 98 1.07 21.04 -4.82
C GLU A 98 0.10 22.23 -4.72
N GLU A 99 -1.13 21.99 -4.27
CA GLU A 99 -2.12 23.04 -4.00
C GLU A 99 -2.02 23.69 -2.60
N VAL A 100 -1.10 23.22 -1.74
CA VAL A 100 -0.89 23.71 -0.36
C VAL A 100 0.20 24.78 -0.30
#